data_AF-A0A816BA00-F1
#
_entry.id   AF-A0A816BA00-F1
#
_cell.length_a   1.000
_cell.length_b   1.000
_cell.length_c   1.000
_cell.angle_alpha   90.00
_cell.angle_beta   90.00
_cell.angle_gamma   90.00
#
_symmetry.space_group_name_H-M   'P 1'
#
loop_
_entity.id
_entity.type
_entity.pdbx_description
1 polymer ?
#
loop_
_entity_poly.entity_id
_entity_poly.type
_entity_poly.pdbx_seq_one_letter_code
_entity_poly.pdbx_strand_id
1 'polypeptide(L)'
;MPSNKQSITIPSVSSTTLSDLTDNFTFLTNLFRSGLHSDITIRDQDHQWDLHKSILSARSIYFNQYFSNSKQSVLDLSDENNTLSPIIHDRMFLFLYTNQYKLEKLPRLSLFETTRLLFEASIKFGIETLTRHCLQDMCSTNNLHINNAANLLIAIDQAMHGLYEKYHSNDYVMEIKNVKQTILRFIQLHSRDVLLSSQWKFLEKHFPFLVHDVLEFVVFEKI
;
A
#
# COMPACT_ATOMS: atom_id res chain seq x y z
N MET A 1 -39.80 55.78 -3.18
CA MET A 1 -39.77 54.50 -2.43
C MET A 1 -38.41 53.85 -2.64
N PRO A 2 -37.58 53.71 -1.60
CA PRO A 2 -36.22 53.18 -1.73
C PRO A 2 -36.20 51.65 -1.64
N SER A 3 -35.33 51.05 -2.44
CA SER A 3 -35.06 49.63 -2.55
C SER A 3 -34.22 49.13 -1.37
N ASN A 4 -34.79 48.22 -0.58
CA ASN A 4 -34.09 47.60 0.56
C ASN A 4 -33.38 46.34 0.08
N LYS A 5 -32.09 46.44 -0.27
CA LYS A 5 -31.22 45.27 -0.47
C LYS A 5 -30.79 44.75 0.90
N GLN A 6 -31.41 43.66 1.35
CA GLN A 6 -30.90 42.90 2.50
C GLN A 6 -29.60 42.21 2.08
N SER A 7 -28.48 42.60 2.67
CA SER A 7 -27.22 41.86 2.55
C SER A 7 -27.31 40.61 3.41
N ILE A 8 -27.29 39.45 2.76
CA ILE A 8 -27.16 38.16 3.44
C ILE A 8 -25.68 38.02 3.80
N THR A 9 -25.35 38.18 5.07
CA THR A 9 -24.01 37.93 5.61
C THR A 9 -23.81 36.42 5.71
N ILE A 10 -22.98 35.85 4.85
CA ILE A 10 -22.58 34.43 4.93
C ILE A 10 -21.64 34.31 6.15
N PRO A 11 -21.86 33.37 7.08
CA PRO A 11 -20.92 33.14 8.18
C PRO A 11 -19.58 32.69 7.60
N SER A 12 -18.51 33.36 8.03
CA SER A 12 -17.13 33.02 7.68
C SER A 12 -16.82 31.59 8.10
N VAL A 13 -16.45 30.75 7.14
CA VAL A 13 -15.96 29.39 7.39
C VAL A 13 -14.69 29.51 8.24
N SER A 14 -14.82 29.11 9.50
CA SER A 14 -13.72 28.91 10.42
C SER A 14 -12.71 27.96 9.77
N SER A 15 -11.47 28.44 9.69
CA SER A 15 -10.29 27.74 9.20
C SER A 15 -10.13 26.41 9.93
N THR A 16 -10.68 25.35 9.36
CA THR A 16 -10.40 23.99 9.77
C THR A 16 -9.18 23.57 9.00
N THR A 17 -8.07 23.36 9.69
CA THR A 17 -6.81 22.88 9.11
C THR A 17 -7.06 21.59 8.33
N LEU A 18 -6.73 21.57 7.04
CA LEU A 18 -6.96 20.46 6.09
C LEU A 18 -6.27 19.13 6.44
N SER A 19 -5.59 19.01 7.58
CA SER A 19 -4.76 17.87 7.94
C SER A 19 -5.49 16.71 8.63
N ASP A 20 -6.77 16.84 9.00
CA ASP A 20 -7.48 15.84 9.83
C ASP A 20 -8.65 15.10 9.15
N LEU A 21 -8.95 15.37 7.88
CA LEU A 21 -9.94 14.59 7.12
C LEU A 21 -9.24 13.39 6.46
N THR A 22 -8.86 12.41 7.26
CA THR A 22 -8.62 11.07 6.68
C THR A 22 -9.98 10.52 6.29
N ASP A 23 -10.35 10.61 5.01
CA ASP A 23 -11.58 10.04 4.45
C ASP A 23 -11.60 8.52 4.73
N ASN A 24 -12.22 8.15 5.86
CA ASN A 24 -12.47 6.77 6.22
C ASN A 24 -13.90 6.44 5.82
N PHE A 25 -14.06 5.42 4.99
CA PHE A 25 -15.36 4.98 4.47
C PHE A 25 -16.01 3.98 5.44
N THR A 26 -15.99 4.28 6.73
CA THR A 26 -16.48 3.38 7.77
C THR A 26 -17.94 2.97 7.59
N PHE A 27 -18.74 3.80 6.92
CA PHE A 27 -20.12 3.48 6.54
C PHE A 27 -20.23 2.25 5.61
N LEU A 28 -19.16 1.88 4.87
CA LEU A 28 -19.12 0.67 4.03
C LEU A 28 -18.78 -0.61 4.81
N THR A 29 -18.41 -0.50 6.10
CA THR A 29 -18.05 -1.67 6.93
C THR A 29 -19.19 -2.70 7.00
N ASN A 30 -20.44 -2.24 7.04
CA ASN A 30 -21.59 -3.14 7.10
C ASN A 30 -21.76 -3.94 5.81
N LEU A 31 -21.47 -3.35 4.64
CA LEU A 31 -21.50 -4.07 3.37
C LEU A 31 -20.42 -5.15 3.32
N PHE A 32 -19.21 -4.85 3.78
CA PHE A 32 -18.13 -5.83 3.85
C PHE A 32 -18.47 -6.99 4.79
N ARG A 33 -18.96 -6.71 6.01
CA ARG A 33 -19.23 -7.75 7.02
C ARG A 33 -20.45 -8.61 6.71
N SER A 34 -21.48 -8.03 6.10
CA SER A 34 -22.74 -8.75 5.83
C SER A 34 -22.78 -9.42 4.46
N GLY A 35 -21.97 -8.97 3.50
CA GLY A 35 -22.07 -9.40 2.10
C GLY A 35 -23.37 -8.97 1.41
N LEU A 36 -24.17 -8.08 2.03
CA LEU A 36 -25.47 -7.69 1.48
C LEU A 36 -25.29 -7.02 0.11
N HIS A 37 -25.96 -7.57 -0.92
CA HIS A 37 -25.85 -7.15 -2.32
C HIS A 37 -24.53 -7.48 -3.01
N SER A 38 -23.76 -8.45 -2.49
CA SER A 38 -22.58 -8.97 -3.16
C SER A 38 -22.89 -9.54 -4.54
N ASP A 39 -21.99 -9.31 -5.49
CA ASP A 39 -22.05 -9.80 -6.87
C ASP A 39 -20.79 -10.59 -7.26
N ILE A 40 -19.89 -10.83 -6.30
CA ILE A 40 -18.75 -11.72 -6.40
C ILE A 40 -18.52 -12.44 -5.08
N THR A 41 -18.18 -13.73 -5.15
CA THR A 41 -17.65 -14.50 -4.04
C THR A 41 -16.16 -14.74 -4.28
N ILE A 42 -15.30 -14.34 -3.34
CA ILE A 42 -13.87 -14.66 -3.37
C ILE A 42 -13.60 -15.76 -2.36
N ARG A 43 -12.85 -16.80 -2.75
CA ARG A 43 -12.46 -17.91 -1.87
C ARG A 43 -10.94 -17.96 -1.70
N ASP A 44 -10.51 -18.36 -0.52
CA ASP A 44 -9.12 -18.67 -0.21
C ASP A 44 -9.09 -19.74 0.86
N GLN A 45 -8.69 -20.95 0.49
CA GLN A 45 -8.75 -22.14 1.36
C GLN A 45 -10.18 -22.34 1.89
N ASP A 46 -10.33 -22.42 3.21
CA ASP A 46 -11.60 -22.63 3.89
C ASP A 46 -12.39 -21.32 4.12
N HIS A 47 -11.87 -20.18 3.64
CA HIS A 47 -12.45 -18.87 3.83
C HIS A 47 -13.15 -18.38 2.56
N GLN A 48 -14.24 -17.65 2.77
CA GLN A 48 -15.03 -17.04 1.70
C GLN A 48 -15.43 -15.62 2.09
N TRP A 49 -15.38 -14.72 1.12
CA TRP A 49 -15.91 -13.37 1.22
C TRP A 49 -16.90 -13.09 0.10
N ASP A 50 -18.09 -12.66 0.47
CA ASP A 50 -19.09 -12.16 -0.47
C ASP A 50 -18.91 -10.63 -0.59
N LEU A 51 -18.47 -10.18 -1.76
CA LEU A 51 -17.95 -8.83 -1.99
C LEU A 51 -18.63 -8.15 -3.19
N HIS A 52 -18.27 -6.88 -3.42
CA HIS A 52 -18.85 -6.02 -4.43
C HIS A 52 -17.79 -5.68 -5.50
N LYS A 53 -18.02 -6.12 -6.74
CA LYS A 53 -17.13 -5.87 -7.88
C LYS A 53 -16.86 -4.39 -8.07
N SER A 54 -17.88 -3.54 -7.92
CA SER A 54 -17.76 -2.09 -8.07
C SER A 54 -16.77 -1.47 -7.08
N ILE A 55 -16.82 -1.86 -5.81
CA ILE A 55 -15.91 -1.37 -4.76
C ILE A 55 -14.49 -1.87 -5.04
N LEU A 56 -14.33 -3.16 -5.33
CA LEU A 56 -13.02 -3.75 -5.61
C LEU A 56 -12.37 -3.11 -6.85
N SER A 57 -13.10 -2.99 -7.97
CA SER A 57 -12.61 -2.35 -9.20
C SER A 57 -12.21 -0.89 -9.01
N ALA A 58 -12.96 -0.14 -8.20
CA ALA A 58 -12.64 1.27 -7.95
C ALA A 58 -11.35 1.46 -7.12
N ARG A 59 -10.90 0.42 -6.42
CA ARG A 59 -9.85 0.51 -5.40
C ARG A 59 -8.64 -0.39 -5.68
N SER A 60 -8.70 -1.24 -6.69
CA SER A 60 -7.67 -2.19 -7.08
C SER A 60 -7.60 -2.32 -8.61
N ILE A 61 -6.41 -2.11 -9.15
CA ILE A 61 -6.14 -2.26 -10.58
C ILE A 61 -6.35 -3.72 -11.03
N TYR A 62 -5.90 -4.68 -10.20
CA TYR A 62 -6.11 -6.11 -10.46
C TYR A 62 -7.58 -6.45 -10.63
N PHE A 63 -8.41 -6.09 -9.64
CA PHE A 63 -9.83 -6.45 -9.67
C PHE A 63 -10.55 -5.76 -10.81
N ASN A 64 -10.21 -4.50 -11.11
CA ASN A 64 -10.76 -3.80 -12.26
C ASN A 64 -10.49 -4.55 -13.59
N GLN A 65 -9.25 -4.99 -13.80
CA GLN A 65 -8.88 -5.76 -14.99
C GLN A 65 -9.54 -7.14 -15.00
N TYR A 66 -9.52 -7.85 -13.88
CA TYR A 66 -10.09 -9.18 -13.77
C TYR A 66 -11.59 -9.16 -14.08
N PHE A 67 -12.37 -8.24 -13.48
CA PHE A 67 -13.81 -8.15 -13.71
C PHE A 67 -14.18 -7.55 -15.07
N SER A 68 -13.29 -6.78 -15.70
CA SER A 68 -13.48 -6.34 -17.09
C SER A 68 -13.41 -7.51 -18.09
N ASN A 69 -12.63 -8.54 -17.76
CA ASN A 69 -12.38 -9.68 -18.64
C ASN A 69 -13.14 -10.96 -18.23
N SER A 70 -13.64 -11.04 -17.00
CA SER A 70 -14.31 -12.22 -16.45
C SER A 70 -15.76 -11.92 -16.06
N LYS A 71 -16.67 -12.84 -16.45
CA LYS A 71 -18.07 -12.85 -16.00
C LYS A 71 -18.32 -13.79 -14.82
N GLN A 72 -17.26 -14.35 -14.25
CA GLN A 72 -17.39 -15.29 -13.14
C GLN A 72 -18.00 -14.60 -11.91
N SER A 73 -18.82 -15.35 -11.18
CA SER A 73 -19.38 -14.97 -9.87
C SER A 73 -18.56 -15.51 -8.71
N VAL A 74 -17.55 -16.33 -8.99
CA VAL A 74 -16.61 -16.87 -8.00
C VAL A 74 -15.19 -16.65 -8.50
N LEU A 75 -14.32 -16.11 -7.65
CA LEU A 75 -12.87 -16.02 -7.86
C LEU A 75 -12.19 -16.85 -6.76
N ASP A 76 -11.31 -17.75 -7.16
CA ASP A 76 -10.50 -18.54 -6.24
C ASP A 76 -9.08 -17.96 -6.17
N LEU A 77 -8.62 -17.64 -4.96
CA LEU A 77 -7.27 -17.16 -4.68
C LEU A 77 -6.35 -18.26 -4.12
N SER A 78 -6.85 -19.48 -3.94
CA SER A 78 -6.07 -20.61 -3.38
C SER A 78 -5.11 -21.26 -4.38
N ASP A 79 -4.39 -20.44 -5.16
CA ASP A 79 -3.32 -20.94 -6.03
C ASP A 79 -2.14 -21.45 -5.19
N GLU A 80 -1.42 -22.46 -5.68
CA GLU A 80 -0.24 -23.05 -5.02
C GLU A 80 0.88 -22.02 -4.80
N ASN A 81 0.89 -20.95 -5.60
CA ASN A 81 1.84 -19.84 -5.46
C ASN A 81 1.34 -18.72 -4.54
N ASN A 82 0.16 -18.85 -3.93
CA ASN A 82 -0.36 -17.83 -3.03
C ASN A 82 0.31 -17.92 -1.66
N THR A 83 1.24 -16.99 -1.39
CA THR A 83 1.92 -16.86 -0.10
C THR A 83 1.07 -16.15 0.95
N LEU A 84 -0.04 -15.53 0.55
CA LEU A 84 -0.89 -14.73 1.43
C LEU A 84 -1.91 -15.62 2.14
N SER A 85 -2.00 -15.47 3.45
CA SER A 85 -2.99 -16.17 4.26
C SER A 85 -4.35 -15.47 4.24
N PRO A 86 -5.45 -16.19 4.53
CA PRO A 86 -6.80 -15.63 4.57
C PRO A 86 -6.93 -14.37 5.45
N ILE A 87 -6.18 -14.29 6.55
CA ILE A 87 -6.22 -13.12 7.44
C ILE A 87 -5.62 -11.85 6.82
N ILE A 88 -4.67 -11.99 5.90
CA ILE A 88 -4.10 -10.86 5.15
C ILE A 88 -5.09 -10.42 4.07
N HIS A 89 -5.75 -11.36 3.40
CA HIS A 89 -6.83 -11.05 2.46
C HIS A 89 -7.99 -10.32 3.15
N ASP A 90 -8.43 -10.78 4.31
CA ASP A 90 -9.48 -10.12 5.09
C ASP A 90 -9.16 -8.65 5.40
N ARG A 91 -7.93 -8.39 5.85
CA ARG A 91 -7.44 -7.02 6.10
C ARG A 91 -7.36 -6.17 4.84
N MET A 92 -6.88 -6.75 3.75
CA MET A 92 -6.83 -6.08 2.45
C MET A 92 -8.24 -5.71 1.97
N PHE A 93 -9.21 -6.63 2.06
CA PHE A 93 -10.59 -6.34 1.69
C PHE A 93 -11.21 -5.29 2.60
N LEU A 94 -11.02 -5.39 3.92
CA LEU A 94 -11.48 -4.36 4.85
C LEU A 94 -10.90 -2.98 4.49
N PHE A 95 -9.61 -2.92 4.14
CA PHE A 95 -8.97 -1.69 3.68
C PHE A 95 -9.61 -1.15 2.39
N LEU A 96 -9.87 -2.00 1.39
CA LEU A 96 -10.53 -1.58 0.14
C LEU A 96 -11.89 -0.95 0.39
N TYR A 97 -12.65 -1.43 1.39
CA TYR A 97 -13.95 -0.88 1.74
C TYR A 97 -13.88 0.37 2.59
N THR A 98 -12.95 0.44 3.55
CA THR A 98 -13.03 1.43 4.63
C THR A 98 -11.91 2.47 4.60
N ASN A 99 -10.87 2.24 3.79
CA ASN A 99 -9.61 2.98 3.80
C ASN A 99 -8.93 2.98 5.18
N GLN A 100 -9.29 2.04 6.07
CA GLN A 100 -8.71 1.93 7.40
C GLN A 100 -7.44 1.08 7.36
N TYR A 101 -6.29 1.76 7.40
CA TYR A 101 -5.01 1.13 7.68
C TYR A 101 -4.83 1.00 9.20
N LYS A 102 -5.48 -0.01 9.79
CA LYS A 102 -5.30 -0.35 11.21
C LYS A 102 -4.54 -1.66 11.33
N LEU A 103 -3.30 -1.56 11.77
CA LEU A 103 -2.50 -2.73 12.06
C LEU A 103 -2.72 -3.15 13.51
N GLU A 104 -3.58 -4.14 13.70
CA GLU A 104 -3.63 -4.84 14.98
C GLU A 104 -2.61 -5.98 14.96
N LYS A 105 -1.97 -6.24 16.11
CA LYS A 105 -1.05 -7.37 16.25
C LYS A 105 -1.82 -8.68 16.08
N LEU A 106 -1.46 -9.47 15.08
CA LEU A 106 -2.04 -10.79 14.89
C LEU A 106 -1.42 -11.80 15.86
N PRO A 107 -2.20 -12.77 16.37
CA PRO A 107 -1.64 -13.87 17.13
C PRO A 107 -0.69 -14.64 16.20
N ARG A 108 0.63 -14.53 16.43
CA ARG A 108 1.76 -15.18 15.72
C ARG A 108 2.50 -14.34 14.67
N LEU A 109 2.05 -13.14 14.31
CA LEU A 109 2.82 -12.25 13.44
C LEU A 109 3.25 -11.00 14.20
N SER A 110 4.49 -10.57 13.96
CA SER A 110 4.93 -9.25 14.39
C SER A 110 4.19 -8.17 13.59
N LEU A 111 4.22 -6.94 14.09
CA LEU A 111 3.65 -5.81 13.37
C LEU A 111 4.32 -5.66 12.00
N PHE A 112 5.65 -5.68 11.97
CA PHE A 112 6.46 -5.60 10.76
C PHE A 112 6.13 -6.71 9.75
N GLU A 113 6.02 -7.96 10.20
CA GLU A 113 5.64 -9.06 9.31
C GLU A 113 4.22 -8.89 8.75
N THR A 114 3.31 -8.37 9.56
CA THR A 114 1.95 -8.09 9.09
C THR A 114 1.93 -6.97 8.05
N THR A 115 2.70 -5.89 8.27
CA THR A 115 2.87 -4.80 7.31
C THR A 115 3.51 -5.30 6.01
N ARG A 116 4.54 -6.15 6.11
CA ARG A 116 5.22 -6.75 4.96
C ARG A 116 4.27 -7.60 4.11
N LEU A 117 3.48 -8.47 4.73
CA LEU A 117 2.50 -9.29 4.01
C LEU A 117 1.37 -8.45 3.39
N LEU A 118 0.93 -7.37 4.06
CA LEU A 118 -0.02 -6.43 3.49
C LEU A 118 0.56 -5.64 2.32
N PHE A 119 1.85 -5.29 2.37
CA PHE A 119 2.57 -4.71 1.24
C PHE A 119 2.64 -5.69 0.06
N GLU A 120 3.00 -6.96 0.30
CA GLU A 120 3.02 -7.99 -0.75
C GLU A 120 1.63 -8.14 -1.40
N ALA A 121 0.56 -8.13 -0.58
CA ALA A 121 -0.81 -8.11 -1.07
C ALA A 121 -1.13 -6.85 -1.90
N SER A 122 -0.76 -5.66 -1.42
CA SER A 122 -1.07 -4.42 -2.13
C SER A 122 -0.38 -4.33 -3.48
N ILE A 123 0.84 -4.85 -3.61
CA ILE A 123 1.52 -4.98 -4.90
C ILE A 123 0.81 -6.00 -5.79
N LYS A 124 0.54 -7.22 -5.28
CA LYS A 124 -0.13 -8.29 -6.03
C LYS A 124 -1.49 -7.87 -6.60
N PHE A 125 -2.26 -7.10 -5.83
CA PHE A 125 -3.60 -6.65 -6.18
C PHE A 125 -3.65 -5.21 -6.71
N GLY A 126 -2.51 -4.52 -6.88
CA GLY A 126 -2.44 -3.17 -7.45
C GLY A 126 -3.25 -2.13 -6.65
N ILE A 127 -2.99 -2.03 -5.34
CA ILE A 127 -3.68 -1.15 -4.39
C ILE A 127 -2.70 -0.05 -3.92
N GLU A 128 -2.54 1.01 -4.72
CA GLU A 128 -1.55 2.08 -4.48
C GLU A 128 -1.59 2.68 -3.07
N THR A 129 -2.78 3.01 -2.61
CA THR A 129 -2.96 3.65 -1.29
C THR A 129 -2.51 2.74 -0.15
N LEU A 130 -2.75 1.43 -0.24
CA LEU A 130 -2.26 0.47 0.77
C LEU A 130 -0.75 0.31 0.69
N THR A 131 -0.19 0.20 -0.54
CA THR A 131 1.26 0.14 -0.76
C THR A 131 1.97 1.32 -0.10
N ARG A 132 1.44 2.54 -0.31
CA ARG A 132 1.95 3.76 0.31
C ARG A 132 1.91 3.69 1.83
N HIS A 133 0.79 3.30 2.43
CA HIS A 133 0.68 3.17 3.89
C HIS A 133 1.68 2.16 4.47
N CYS A 134 1.81 0.99 3.84
CA CYS A 134 2.76 -0.03 4.28
C CYS A 134 4.21 0.47 4.19
N LEU A 135 4.60 1.11 3.09
CA LEU A 135 5.95 1.63 2.92
C LEU A 135 6.26 2.78 3.89
N GLN A 136 5.33 3.70 4.11
CA GLN A 136 5.47 4.77 5.09
C GLN A 136 5.69 4.21 6.51
N ASP A 137 4.94 3.18 6.90
CA ASP A 137 5.09 2.52 8.19
C ASP A 137 6.44 1.80 8.30
N MET A 138 6.79 0.97 7.31
CA MET A 138 8.06 0.22 7.31
C MET A 138 9.30 1.12 7.22
N CYS A 139 9.20 2.26 6.55
CA CYS A 139 10.31 3.21 6.37
C CYS A 139 10.32 4.34 7.39
N SER A 140 9.39 4.34 8.35
CA SER A 140 9.41 5.30 9.46
C SER A 140 10.71 5.19 10.24
N THR A 141 11.15 6.28 10.87
CA THR A 141 12.45 6.37 11.56
C THR A 141 12.65 5.31 12.65
N ASN A 142 11.57 4.78 13.22
CA ASN A 142 11.63 3.73 14.24
C ASN A 142 11.71 2.31 13.66
N ASN A 143 11.37 2.14 12.38
CA ASN A 143 11.30 0.84 11.72
C ASN A 143 12.43 0.63 10.70
N LEU A 144 13.02 1.69 10.15
CA LEU A 144 14.17 1.59 9.24
C LEU A 144 15.47 1.33 10.03
N HIS A 145 16.13 0.21 9.76
CA HIS A 145 17.37 -0.19 10.42
C HIS A 145 18.29 -1.01 9.50
N ILE A 146 19.54 -1.23 9.91
CA ILE A 146 20.57 -1.92 9.11
C ILE A 146 20.06 -3.26 8.53
N ASN A 147 19.34 -4.05 9.32
CA ASN A 147 18.90 -5.40 8.95
C ASN A 147 17.69 -5.44 7.99
N ASN A 148 17.07 -4.31 7.63
CA ASN A 148 15.94 -4.29 6.70
C ASN A 148 16.07 -3.27 5.57
N ALA A 149 17.04 -2.34 5.62
CA ALA A 149 17.22 -1.32 4.59
C ALA A 149 17.33 -1.90 3.17
N ALA A 150 18.13 -2.96 2.96
CA ALA A 150 18.26 -3.63 1.67
C ALA A 150 16.94 -4.28 1.20
N ASN A 151 16.22 -4.94 2.11
CA ASN A 151 14.93 -5.57 1.79
C ASN A 151 13.87 -4.52 1.43
N LEU A 152 13.87 -3.37 2.12
CA LEU A 152 12.96 -2.26 1.81
C LEU A 152 13.28 -1.60 0.47
N LEU A 153 14.55 -1.55 0.08
CA LEU A 153 14.93 -1.08 -1.25
C LEU A 153 14.42 -2.01 -2.35
N ILE A 154 14.50 -3.33 -2.14
CA ILE A 154 13.91 -4.33 -3.06
C ILE A 154 12.39 -4.15 -3.13
N ALA A 155 11.73 -3.96 -1.99
CA ALA A 155 10.29 -3.72 -1.94
C ALA A 155 9.90 -2.45 -2.74
N ILE A 156 10.65 -1.36 -2.59
CA ILE A 156 10.41 -0.12 -3.35
C ILE A 156 10.59 -0.34 -4.85
N ASP A 157 11.63 -1.03 -5.26
CA ASP A 157 11.86 -1.35 -6.67
C ASP A 157 10.70 -2.16 -7.26
N GLN A 158 10.24 -3.20 -6.56
CA GLN A 158 9.05 -3.98 -6.93
C GLN A 158 7.77 -3.13 -6.98
N ALA A 159 7.65 -2.13 -6.10
CA ALA A 159 6.52 -1.21 -6.07
C ALA A 159 6.52 -0.22 -7.23
N MET A 160 7.70 0.10 -7.80
CA MET A 160 7.85 0.99 -8.94
C MET A 160 7.74 0.24 -10.27
N HIS A 161 8.33 -0.94 -10.37
CA HIS A 161 8.50 -1.71 -11.61
C HIS A 161 7.69 -3.01 -11.64
N GLY A 162 6.64 -3.09 -10.81
CA GLY A 162 5.76 -4.24 -10.70
C GLY A 162 4.74 -4.37 -11.84
N LEU A 163 3.84 -5.35 -11.72
CA LEU A 163 2.82 -5.68 -12.75
C LEU A 163 1.94 -4.49 -13.16
N TYR A 164 1.76 -3.51 -12.26
CA TYR A 164 0.84 -2.40 -12.44
C TYR A 164 1.52 -1.06 -12.72
N GLU A 165 2.83 -1.03 -13.01
CA GLU A 165 3.61 0.21 -13.21
C GLU A 165 2.92 1.24 -14.10
N LYS A 166 2.41 0.78 -15.25
CA LYS A 166 1.76 1.65 -16.26
C LYS A 166 0.44 2.28 -15.82
N TYR A 167 -0.14 1.82 -14.71
CA TYR A 167 -1.38 2.36 -14.15
C TYR A 167 -1.11 3.32 -12.99
N HIS A 168 0.15 3.53 -12.64
CA HIS A 168 0.46 4.29 -11.47
C HIS A 168 0.13 5.78 -11.61
N SER A 169 -0.50 6.33 -10.58
CA SER A 169 -0.72 7.77 -10.52
C SER A 169 0.60 8.53 -10.34
N ASN A 170 0.70 9.75 -10.87
CA ASN A 170 1.90 10.58 -10.71
C ASN A 170 2.21 10.84 -9.23
N ASP A 171 1.18 11.05 -8.42
CA ASP A 171 1.30 11.26 -6.97
C ASP A 171 1.90 10.02 -6.29
N TYR A 172 1.40 8.83 -6.62
CA TYR A 172 1.98 7.57 -6.14
C TYR A 172 3.46 7.45 -6.52
N VAL A 173 3.81 7.66 -7.79
CA VAL A 173 5.20 7.55 -8.27
C VAL A 173 6.12 8.52 -7.53
N MET A 174 5.68 9.76 -7.33
CA MET A 174 6.44 10.78 -6.60
C MET A 174 6.67 10.39 -5.14
N GLU A 175 5.63 9.90 -4.47
CA GLU A 175 5.75 9.45 -3.08
C GLU A 175 6.68 8.25 -2.91
N ILE A 176 6.59 7.25 -3.79
CA ILE A 176 7.47 6.09 -3.75
C ILE A 176 8.94 6.50 -3.98
N LYS A 177 9.20 7.47 -4.87
CA LYS A 177 10.54 8.05 -5.06
C LYS A 177 11.07 8.73 -3.80
N ASN A 178 10.22 9.46 -3.07
CA ASN A 178 10.61 10.09 -1.80
C ASN A 178 10.97 9.05 -0.73
N VAL A 179 10.23 7.94 -0.68
CA VAL A 179 10.56 6.81 0.20
C VAL A 179 11.88 6.16 -0.23
N LYS A 180 12.11 5.92 -1.54
CA LYS A 180 13.40 5.43 -2.07
C LYS A 180 14.55 6.31 -1.59
N GLN A 181 14.42 7.63 -1.71
CA GLN A 181 15.46 8.57 -1.29
C GLN A 181 15.73 8.52 0.22
N THR A 182 14.69 8.32 1.04
CA THR A 182 14.84 8.15 2.50
C THR A 182 15.67 6.92 2.84
N ILE A 183 15.40 5.79 2.19
CA ILE A 183 16.16 4.54 2.37
C ILE A 183 17.60 4.72 1.89
N LEU A 184 17.81 5.32 0.72
CA LEU A 184 19.14 5.54 0.16
C LEU A 184 20.00 6.44 1.06
N ARG A 185 19.44 7.51 1.63
CA ARG A 185 20.12 8.35 2.62
C ARG A 185 20.49 7.57 3.89
N PHE A 186 19.60 6.71 4.38
CA PHE A 186 19.91 5.83 5.51
C PHE A 186 21.08 4.89 5.18
N ILE A 187 21.06 4.26 4.00
CA ILE A 187 22.15 3.40 3.53
C ILE A 187 23.45 4.18 3.43
N GLN A 188 23.44 5.42 2.91
CA GLN A 188 24.62 6.27 2.84
C GLN A 188 25.22 6.53 4.23
N LEU A 189 24.38 6.92 5.20
CA LEU A 189 24.79 7.21 6.58
C LEU A 189 25.33 5.97 7.32
N HIS A 190 24.78 4.79 7.04
CA HIS A 190 25.15 3.53 7.68
C HIS A 190 25.86 2.56 6.73
N SER A 191 26.54 3.10 5.71
CA SER A 191 27.04 2.33 4.55
C SER A 191 27.88 1.13 4.96
N ARG A 192 28.84 1.31 5.87
CA ARG A 192 29.69 0.21 6.34
C ARG A 192 28.88 -0.97 6.91
N ASP A 193 27.92 -0.69 7.79
CA ASP A 193 27.18 -1.75 8.48
C ASP A 193 26.14 -2.39 7.56
N VAL A 194 25.47 -1.59 6.72
CA VAL A 194 24.52 -2.09 5.73
C VAL A 194 25.22 -2.98 4.71
N LEU A 195 26.33 -2.54 4.12
CA LEU A 195 27.04 -3.29 3.06
C LEU A 195 27.61 -4.63 3.57
N LEU A 196 27.87 -4.75 4.88
CA LEU A 196 28.34 -6.00 5.50
C LEU A 196 27.19 -6.93 5.91
N SER A 197 25.95 -6.45 5.93
CA SER A 197 24.76 -7.21 6.36
C SER A 197 24.45 -8.39 5.44
N SER A 198 23.78 -9.41 5.98
CA SER A 198 23.31 -10.55 5.18
C SER A 198 22.28 -10.14 4.11
N GLN A 199 21.46 -9.14 4.41
CA GLN A 199 20.42 -8.65 3.50
C GLN A 199 21.01 -7.91 2.32
N TRP A 200 22.11 -7.17 2.53
CA TRP A 200 22.85 -6.56 1.43
C TRP A 200 23.48 -7.61 0.51
N LYS A 201 24.11 -8.65 1.06
CA LYS A 201 24.65 -9.76 0.26
C LYS A 201 23.58 -10.46 -0.59
N PHE A 202 22.36 -10.57 -0.06
CA PHE A 202 21.22 -11.06 -0.82
C PHE A 202 20.85 -10.10 -1.96
N LEU A 203 20.76 -8.80 -1.69
CA LEU A 203 20.51 -7.77 -2.71
C LEU A 203 21.58 -7.80 -3.81
N GLU A 204 22.87 -7.87 -3.45
CA GLU A 204 23.97 -7.91 -4.41
C GLU A 204 23.89 -9.12 -5.35
N LYS A 205 23.54 -10.28 -4.80
CA LYS A 205 23.43 -11.52 -5.57
C LYS A 205 22.21 -11.55 -6.50
N HIS A 206 21.08 -11.03 -6.04
CA HIS A 206 19.78 -11.23 -6.71
C HIS A 206 19.29 -9.98 -7.46
N PHE A 207 19.81 -8.80 -7.12
CA PHE A 207 19.35 -7.50 -7.61
C PHE A 207 20.56 -6.57 -7.93
N PRO A 208 21.46 -6.97 -8.84
CA PRO A 208 22.70 -6.22 -9.12
C PRO A 208 22.45 -4.81 -9.67
N PHE A 209 21.34 -4.59 -10.38
CA PHE A 209 20.95 -3.25 -10.85
C PHE A 209 20.60 -2.30 -9.70
N LEU A 210 19.95 -2.80 -8.64
CA LEU A 210 19.70 -1.98 -7.44
C LEU A 210 21.00 -1.64 -6.72
N VAL A 211 22.01 -2.52 -6.73
CA VAL A 211 23.34 -2.16 -6.20
C VAL A 211 23.92 -0.99 -6.98
N HIS A 212 23.83 -1.03 -8.32
CA HIS A 212 24.31 0.05 -9.17
C HIS A 212 23.62 1.37 -8.83
N ASP A 213 22.27 1.38 -8.72
CA ASP A 213 21.50 2.56 -8.30
C ASP A 213 22.00 3.12 -6.96
N VAL A 214 22.26 2.25 -5.99
CA VAL A 214 22.76 2.67 -4.67
C VAL A 214 24.16 3.25 -4.77
N LEU A 215 25.06 2.63 -5.53
CA LEU A 215 26.42 3.13 -5.72
C LEU A 215 26.40 4.47 -6.45
N GLU A 216 25.56 4.62 -7.48
CA GLU A 216 25.37 5.89 -8.18
C GLU A 216 24.92 6.97 -7.21
N PHE A 217 23.90 6.68 -6.39
CA PHE A 217 23.42 7.61 -5.37
C PHE A 217 24.52 7.97 -4.34
N VAL A 218 25.16 6.98 -3.74
CA VAL A 218 26.13 7.16 -2.66
C VAL A 218 27.40 7.89 -3.14
N VAL A 219 27.85 7.63 -4.38
CA VAL A 219 29.09 8.19 -4.93
C VAL A 219 28.87 9.58 -5.52
N PHE A 220 27.73 9.84 -6.18
CA PHE A 220 27.50 11.06 -6.94
C PHE A 220 26.60 12.09 -6.23
N GLU A 221 25.70 11.71 -5.32
CA GLU A 221 25.06 12.67 -4.41
C GLU A 221 26.01 12.97 -3.23
N LYS A 222 27.04 13.80 -3.49
CA LYS A 222 27.79 14.47 -2.43
C LYS A 222 26.95 15.61 -1.86
N ILE A 223 26.90 15.67 -0.52
CA ILE A 223 26.34 16.75 0.32
C ILE A 223 26.83 18.12 -0.17
#